data_AF-A0A0V0R1E8-F1
#
_entry.id   AF-A0A0V0R1E8-F1
#
_cell.length_a   1.000
_cell.length_b   1.000
_cell.length_c   1.000
_cell.angle_alpha   90.00
_cell.angle_beta   90.00
_cell.angle_gamma   90.00
#
_symmetry.space_group_name_H-M   'P 1'
#
loop_
_entity.id
_entity.type
_entity.pdbx_description
1 polymer ?
#
loop_
_entity_poly.entity_id
_entity_poly.type
_entity_poly.pdbx_seq_one_letter_code
_entity_poly.pdbx_strand_id
1 'polypeptide(L)'
;MPLIGGKELDFFILYNSVCKRGGAEMVSNNKMWKEVVHQLKLPQTCTSASFHLKNHYQKYLLGYEMKFMHKKDDSQVPQLKFGRNIGEQQTASKVQEPSVPTRRGAQQQQQQQKQQESQSESEEDSSEQQHTVLPPNRVDANSSQLGHSLMKYYQKFNKKEPIHYTKKIKMYPKKSDIKRITIAFESRLQDEVVYALNSLLLYSVNVYDPLTLDNAPQLLENLTKYIEDNLKNLPSLSNLHLLKLENSKKEQEIFMSQKEKEVENNSNIFGKGLNVLENYNYPVSQIILHNYKNKIEVSPLQMLQKRKRENIGATYDEVGEVQLLEQIRTIFQILRNICFQKVNETIMAKNKYFCNLIIQLFQYNCDSELTKTILDLLAGTSKYIQLSKLQDHQAFCSRLFEFLYSDKNEELEASVETMRNLIAIQENENLLENMLSQYIDSIPRLLLYSQGEIRENVLEFLCYLSDLKMSTRIALAKQPKLLMRLIGLLGSGLGQQFEKITKMSALTLKNITKAPVSRQYILPFEKELFLVAASDESVQQYLGDILSELDTLGLQEILN
;
A
#
# COMPACT_ATOMS: atom_id res chain seq x y z
N MET A 1 11.26 -0.03 -37.65
CA MET A 1 11.21 1.45 -37.41
C MET A 1 9.87 2.00 -37.94
N PRO A 2 9.56 3.32 -37.95
CA PRO A 2 8.41 3.80 -38.73
C PRO A 2 8.61 3.50 -40.23
N LEU A 3 7.52 3.18 -40.91
CA LEU A 3 7.46 2.80 -42.32
C LEU A 3 6.65 3.85 -43.10
N ILE A 4 7.17 4.31 -44.24
CA ILE A 4 6.46 5.20 -45.17
C ILE A 4 6.37 4.50 -46.53
N GLY A 5 5.14 4.20 -46.99
CA GLY A 5 4.91 3.55 -48.29
C GLY A 5 5.55 2.17 -48.42
N GLY A 6 5.66 1.41 -47.32
CA GLY A 6 6.29 0.08 -47.29
C GLY A 6 7.82 0.09 -47.14
N LYS A 7 8.47 1.26 -47.13
CA LYS A 7 9.91 1.41 -46.92
C LYS A 7 10.20 1.86 -45.48
N GLU A 8 11.22 1.29 -44.85
CA GLU A 8 11.70 1.78 -43.54
C GLU A 8 12.32 3.17 -43.66
N LEU A 9 12.13 4.00 -42.64
CA LEU A 9 12.62 5.37 -42.60
C LEU A 9 13.98 5.45 -41.89
N ASP A 10 15.03 5.71 -42.67
CA ASP A 10 16.35 6.05 -42.14
C ASP A 10 16.32 7.44 -41.50
N PHE A 11 16.39 7.47 -40.16
CA PHE A 11 16.42 8.70 -39.38
C PHE A 11 17.72 9.51 -39.54
N PHE A 12 18.86 8.87 -39.82
CA PHE A 12 20.15 9.56 -39.96
C PHE A 12 20.24 10.31 -41.29
N ILE A 13 19.80 9.68 -42.39
CA ILE A 13 19.69 10.34 -43.70
C ILE A 13 18.64 11.46 -43.63
N LEU A 14 17.48 11.22 -42.99
CA LEU A 14 16.45 12.24 -42.78
C LEU A 14 16.97 13.45 -41.99
N TYR A 15 17.63 13.24 -40.85
CA TYR A 15 18.22 14.30 -40.02
C TYR A 15 19.20 15.14 -40.85
N ASN A 16 20.18 14.50 -41.48
CA ASN A 16 21.17 15.18 -42.31
C ASN A 16 20.55 15.96 -43.49
N SER A 17 19.51 15.43 -44.15
CA SER A 17 18.82 16.10 -45.25
C SER A 17 17.98 17.32 -44.83
N VAL A 18 17.57 17.40 -43.55
CA VAL A 18 16.85 18.55 -42.98
C VAL A 18 17.81 19.58 -42.39
N CYS A 19 18.84 19.16 -41.65
CA CYS A 19 19.86 20.08 -41.12
C CYS A 19 20.63 20.80 -42.24
N LYS A 20 20.94 20.12 -43.36
CA LYS A 20 21.52 20.74 -44.57
C LYS A 20 20.62 21.80 -45.23
N ARG A 21 19.34 21.93 -44.83
CA ARG A 21 18.36 22.92 -45.32
C ARG A 21 18.00 23.98 -44.27
N GLY A 22 18.81 24.16 -43.23
CA GLY A 22 18.56 25.14 -42.17
C GLY A 22 17.54 24.70 -41.12
N GLY A 23 17.29 23.39 -40.99
CA GLY A 23 16.46 22.82 -39.93
C GLY A 23 14.97 22.65 -40.27
N ALA A 24 14.25 21.95 -39.39
CA ALA A 24 12.87 21.53 -39.64
C ALA A 24 11.88 22.69 -39.75
N GLU A 25 12.20 23.84 -39.13
CA GLU A 25 11.41 25.07 -39.25
C GLU A 25 11.54 25.69 -40.65
N MET A 26 12.76 25.87 -41.19
CA MET A 26 12.96 26.35 -42.56
C MET A 26 12.34 25.40 -43.60
N VAL A 27 12.53 24.09 -43.46
CA VAL A 27 11.93 23.08 -44.35
C VAL A 27 10.40 23.13 -44.32
N SER A 28 9.80 23.45 -43.16
CA SER A 28 8.35 23.63 -43.02
C SER A 28 7.84 24.94 -43.63
N ASN A 29 8.48 26.07 -43.32
CA ASN A 29 8.06 27.39 -43.79
C ASN A 29 8.19 27.50 -45.32
N ASN A 30 9.28 26.99 -45.89
CA ASN A 30 9.54 26.99 -47.34
C ASN A 30 8.87 25.79 -48.07
N LYS A 31 8.08 24.96 -47.37
CA LYS A 31 7.36 23.80 -47.92
C LYS A 31 8.25 22.71 -48.58
N MET A 32 9.55 22.71 -48.30
CA MET A 32 10.58 21.87 -48.95
C MET A 32 10.48 20.37 -48.61
N TRP A 33 9.54 19.94 -47.75
CA TRP A 33 9.32 18.53 -47.39
C TRP A 33 9.15 17.57 -48.59
N LYS A 34 8.67 18.05 -49.75
CA LYS A 34 8.60 17.22 -50.98
C LYS A 34 9.99 16.85 -51.54
N GLU A 35 10.99 17.73 -51.41
CA GLU A 35 12.36 17.45 -51.85
C GLU A 35 13.06 16.44 -50.92
N VAL A 36 12.79 16.52 -49.62
CA VAL A 36 13.34 15.58 -48.63
C VAL A 36 12.82 14.16 -48.90
N VAL A 37 11.53 14.03 -49.26
CA VAL A 37 10.94 12.77 -49.74
C VAL A 37 11.65 12.24 -51.00
N HIS A 38 12.01 13.12 -51.94
CA HIS A 38 12.73 12.75 -53.15
C HIS A 38 14.15 12.25 -52.84
N GLN A 39 14.90 12.94 -51.96
CA GLN A 39 16.24 12.50 -51.55
C GLN A 39 16.25 11.15 -50.82
N LEU A 40 15.21 10.85 -50.04
CA LEU A 40 15.03 9.55 -49.37
C LEU A 40 14.66 8.40 -50.31
N LYS A 41 14.52 8.64 -51.62
CA LYS A 41 14.10 7.65 -52.63
C LYS A 41 12.82 6.91 -52.18
N LEU A 42 11.81 7.67 -51.76
CA LEU A 42 10.48 7.16 -51.43
C LEU A 42 9.61 7.11 -52.70
N PRO A 43 8.67 6.14 -52.83
CA PRO A 43 7.89 5.97 -54.05
C PRO A 43 6.91 7.14 -54.26
N GLN A 44 6.89 7.70 -55.47
CA GLN A 44 6.05 8.86 -55.83
C GLN A 44 4.54 8.58 -55.74
N THR A 45 4.13 7.31 -55.73
CA THR A 45 2.74 6.88 -55.50
C THR A 45 2.23 7.24 -54.10
N CYS A 46 3.11 7.48 -53.12
CA CYS A 46 2.74 7.90 -51.78
C CYS A 46 2.51 9.41 -51.71
N THR A 47 1.35 9.87 -52.19
CA THR A 47 0.95 11.29 -52.22
C THR A 47 0.89 11.97 -50.84
N SER A 48 0.88 11.20 -49.75
CA SER A 48 0.91 11.67 -48.36
C SER A 48 2.30 11.57 -47.69
N ALA A 49 3.35 11.14 -48.40
CA ALA A 49 4.67 10.87 -47.83
C ALA A 49 5.28 12.09 -47.10
N SER A 50 5.16 13.30 -47.64
CA SER A 50 5.73 14.53 -47.05
C SER A 50 5.05 14.93 -45.73
N PHE A 51 3.76 14.62 -45.57
CA PHE A 51 3.01 14.85 -44.33
C PHE A 51 3.46 13.86 -43.24
N HIS A 52 3.55 12.57 -43.58
CA HIS A 52 4.05 11.55 -42.66
C HIS A 52 5.52 11.82 -42.27
N LEU A 53 6.36 12.23 -43.22
CA LEU A 53 7.76 12.56 -42.97
C LEU A 53 7.91 13.72 -41.98
N LYS A 54 7.13 14.81 -42.14
CA LYS A 54 7.10 15.93 -41.19
C LYS A 54 6.68 15.46 -39.79
N ASN A 55 5.63 14.62 -39.69
CA ASN A 55 5.13 14.12 -38.41
C ASN A 55 6.14 13.19 -37.71
N HIS A 56 6.83 12.31 -38.46
CA HIS A 56 7.89 11.47 -37.91
C HIS A 56 9.10 12.30 -37.47
N TYR A 57 9.49 13.32 -38.23
CA TYR A 57 10.55 14.25 -37.82
C TYR A 57 10.19 14.98 -36.51
N GLN A 58 9.00 15.57 -36.45
CA GLN A 58 8.52 16.28 -35.27
C GLN A 58 8.45 15.39 -34.02
N LYS A 59 8.13 14.10 -34.19
CA LYS A 59 8.01 13.15 -33.07
C LYS A 59 9.35 12.56 -32.61
N TYR A 60 10.32 12.38 -33.50
CA TYR A 60 11.53 11.58 -33.21
C TYR A 60 12.87 12.31 -33.35
N LEU A 61 12.94 13.41 -34.12
CA LEU A 61 14.20 14.13 -34.41
C LEU A 61 14.22 15.59 -33.94
N LEU A 62 13.06 16.23 -33.79
CA LEU A 62 13.01 17.67 -33.50
C LEU A 62 13.62 18.06 -32.15
N GLY A 63 13.46 17.26 -31.10
CA GLY A 63 14.14 17.49 -29.81
C GLY A 63 15.67 17.39 -29.95
N TYR A 64 16.16 16.39 -30.69
CA TYR A 64 17.58 16.21 -30.98
C TYR A 64 18.15 17.40 -31.77
N GLU A 65 17.42 17.92 -32.77
CA GLU A 65 17.79 19.14 -33.50
C GLU A 65 17.89 20.36 -32.57
N MET A 66 16.88 20.60 -31.72
CA MET A 66 16.90 21.73 -30.77
C MET A 66 18.07 21.66 -29.78
N LYS A 67 18.40 20.45 -29.31
CA LYS A 67 19.48 20.20 -28.35
C LYS A 67 20.86 20.40 -28.97
N PHE A 68 21.11 19.81 -30.15
CA PHE A 68 22.45 19.81 -30.78
C PHE A 68 22.72 21.01 -31.71
N MET A 69 21.72 21.49 -32.47
CA MET A 69 21.90 22.63 -33.38
C MET A 69 21.64 23.98 -32.70
N HIS A 70 20.65 24.05 -31.80
CA HIS A 70 20.18 25.31 -31.22
C HIS A 70 20.57 25.53 -29.74
N LYS A 71 21.21 24.55 -29.09
CA LYS A 71 21.65 24.61 -27.68
C LYS A 71 20.57 25.07 -26.70
N LYS A 72 19.32 24.65 -26.92
CA LYS A 72 18.20 24.88 -26.00
C LYS A 72 17.85 23.61 -25.25
N ASP A 73 17.39 23.78 -24.01
CA ASP A 73 16.91 22.67 -23.17
C ASP A 73 15.62 22.05 -23.73
N ASP A 74 15.40 20.77 -23.45
CA ASP A 74 14.30 19.97 -24.04
C ASP A 74 12.88 20.47 -23.67
N SER A 75 12.78 21.38 -22.70
CA SER A 75 11.52 21.93 -22.15
C SER A 75 10.72 22.85 -23.09
N GLN A 76 11.23 23.21 -24.28
CA GLN A 76 10.51 24.08 -25.24
C GLN A 76 10.66 23.61 -26.70
N VAL A 77 10.13 22.43 -27.04
CA VAL A 77 10.04 21.96 -28.44
C VAL A 77 8.93 22.70 -29.20
N PRO A 78 9.22 23.49 -30.25
CA PRO A 78 8.18 24.24 -30.98
C PRO A 78 7.32 23.31 -31.85
N GLN A 79 6.01 23.53 -31.91
CA GLN A 79 5.16 22.82 -32.88
C GLN A 79 5.30 23.45 -34.28
N LEU A 80 5.71 22.66 -35.26
CA LEU A 80 5.87 23.09 -36.65
C LEU A 80 4.50 23.43 -37.25
N LYS A 81 4.18 24.71 -37.40
CA LYS A 81 2.87 25.22 -37.86
C LYS A 81 2.36 24.53 -39.14
N PHE A 82 1.04 24.38 -39.26
CA PHE A 82 0.37 23.84 -40.45
C PHE A 82 -0.31 24.98 -41.22
N GLY A 83 0.13 25.22 -42.45
CA GLY A 83 -0.42 26.27 -43.30
C GLY A 83 -1.79 25.90 -43.88
N ARG A 84 -2.87 26.39 -43.26
CA ARG A 84 -4.18 26.61 -43.88
C ARG A 84 -4.71 27.98 -43.45
N ASN A 85 -4.88 28.88 -44.41
CA ASN A 85 -5.48 30.19 -44.17
C ASN A 85 -7.00 30.07 -44.21
N ILE A 86 -7.66 30.34 -43.09
CA ILE A 86 -9.06 30.82 -43.05
C ILE A 86 -9.03 32.01 -42.08
N GLY A 87 -9.62 33.14 -42.48
CA GLY A 87 -9.36 34.44 -41.86
C GLY A 87 -10.08 34.69 -40.53
N GLU A 88 -9.52 35.61 -39.75
CA GLU A 88 -10.17 36.22 -38.60
C GLU A 88 -11.21 37.26 -39.05
N GLN A 89 -12.42 37.22 -38.49
CA GLN A 89 -13.31 38.39 -38.40
C GLN A 89 -13.99 38.42 -37.03
N GLN A 90 -14.37 39.62 -36.59
CA GLN A 90 -14.73 39.92 -35.21
C GLN A 90 -16.23 40.22 -35.04
N THR A 91 -16.81 39.77 -33.92
CA THR A 91 -17.97 40.36 -33.20
C THR A 91 -19.39 40.38 -33.82
N ALA A 92 -20.38 40.57 -32.93
CA ALA A 92 -21.76 41.07 -33.14
C ALA A 92 -22.92 40.09 -33.52
N SER A 93 -23.46 39.42 -32.49
CA SER A 93 -24.88 39.43 -32.04
C SER A 93 -26.11 39.50 -33.00
N LYS A 94 -27.10 38.63 -32.66
CA LYS A 94 -28.60 38.75 -32.74
C LYS A 94 -29.42 37.91 -33.77
N VAL A 95 -30.24 37.00 -33.19
CA VAL A 95 -31.73 36.89 -33.30
C VAL A 95 -32.44 36.14 -34.48
N GLN A 96 -33.14 35.06 -34.08
CA GLN A 96 -34.42 34.45 -34.58
C GLN A 96 -34.55 33.70 -35.92
N GLU A 97 -35.49 32.75 -35.89
CA GLU A 97 -36.04 31.87 -36.95
C GLU A 97 -37.28 32.55 -37.63
N PRO A 98 -38.10 31.93 -38.55
CA PRO A 98 -38.14 30.53 -39.04
C PRO A 98 -38.50 30.29 -40.55
N SER A 99 -38.73 29.01 -40.90
CA SER A 99 -39.80 28.48 -41.80
C SER A 99 -39.65 28.31 -43.34
N VAL A 100 -39.29 27.07 -43.74
CA VAL A 100 -39.91 26.18 -44.78
C VAL A 100 -39.86 26.61 -46.30
N PRO A 101 -40.45 25.88 -47.32
CA PRO A 101 -39.68 25.10 -48.33
C PRO A 101 -39.83 25.54 -49.82
N THR A 102 -39.16 24.83 -50.77
CA THR A 102 -39.81 24.11 -51.92
C THR A 102 -38.87 23.50 -53.02
N ARG A 103 -38.99 22.17 -53.22
CA ARG A 103 -38.86 21.30 -54.44
C ARG A 103 -37.77 21.47 -55.55
N ARG A 104 -37.16 20.31 -55.89
CA ARG A 104 -36.82 19.71 -57.23
C ARG A 104 -35.90 20.51 -58.19
N GLY A 105 -34.91 19.94 -58.89
CA GLY A 105 -34.33 18.58 -59.02
C GLY A 105 -33.01 18.69 -59.84
N ALA A 106 -32.31 17.65 -60.31
CA ALA A 106 -32.48 16.19 -60.28
C ALA A 106 -31.10 15.49 -60.54
N GLN A 107 -31.06 14.14 -60.47
CA GLN A 107 -29.93 13.25 -60.85
C GLN A 107 -28.66 13.37 -59.97
N GLN A 108 -28.28 12.33 -59.21
CA GLN A 108 -27.50 11.14 -59.63
C GLN A 108 -26.08 11.49 -60.11
N GLN A 109 -24.96 10.92 -59.60
CA GLN A 109 -24.66 9.94 -58.54
C GLN A 109 -23.25 10.29 -57.99
N GLN A 110 -22.67 9.78 -56.89
CA GLN A 110 -22.91 8.68 -55.92
C GLN A 110 -22.30 9.15 -54.55
N GLN A 111 -22.03 8.44 -53.43
CA GLN A 111 -22.04 7.03 -52.94
C GLN A 111 -22.09 7.06 -51.38
N GLN A 112 -22.31 5.91 -50.72
CA GLN A 112 -22.37 5.69 -49.25
C GLN A 112 -23.61 6.33 -48.57
N GLN A 113 -24.10 5.89 -47.40
CA GLN A 113 -23.96 4.64 -46.62
C GLN A 113 -25.30 3.84 -46.70
N LYS A 114 -25.52 2.60 -46.26
CA LYS A 114 -24.89 1.70 -45.26
C LYS A 114 -25.27 1.90 -43.77
N GLN A 115 -26.57 1.83 -43.46
CA GLN A 115 -27.15 1.21 -42.25
C GLN A 115 -28.62 0.81 -42.57
N GLN A 116 -28.97 -0.48 -42.45
CA GLN A 116 -29.88 -1.05 -41.42
C GLN A 116 -31.26 -0.37 -41.40
N GLU A 117 -32.38 -1.02 -41.73
CA GLU A 117 -33.07 -2.15 -41.05
C GLU A 117 -34.14 -2.76 -42.00
N SER A 118 -34.88 -3.87 -41.78
CA SER A 118 -34.99 -4.90 -40.70
C SER A 118 -35.76 -6.14 -41.22
N GLN A 119 -35.96 -7.17 -40.37
CA GLN A 119 -36.90 -8.32 -40.51
C GLN A 119 -36.54 -9.41 -41.57
N SER A 120 -36.90 -10.70 -41.40
CA SER A 120 -37.68 -11.37 -40.33
C SER A 120 -37.14 -12.78 -39.94
N GLU A 121 -37.56 -13.25 -38.74
CA GLU A 121 -37.89 -14.65 -38.32
C GLU A 121 -36.89 -15.83 -38.49
N SER A 122 -36.85 -16.85 -37.61
CA SER A 122 -37.35 -17.02 -36.22
C SER A 122 -36.71 -18.26 -35.52
N GLU A 123 -36.85 -18.36 -34.19
CA GLU A 123 -36.68 -19.56 -33.30
C GLU A 123 -35.36 -20.39 -33.33
N GLU A 124 -34.93 -21.16 -32.32
CA GLU A 124 -35.34 -21.45 -30.92
C GLU A 124 -34.15 -21.06 -29.98
N ASP A 125 -34.24 -20.46 -28.78
CA ASP A 125 -34.95 -20.81 -27.52
C ASP A 125 -34.40 -22.08 -26.80
N SER A 126 -34.25 -22.22 -25.47
CA SER A 126 -33.91 -21.29 -24.36
C SER A 126 -33.62 -22.06 -23.04
N SER A 127 -33.14 -21.32 -22.01
CA SER A 127 -33.33 -21.53 -20.54
C SER A 127 -32.15 -21.98 -19.66
N GLU A 128 -31.46 -20.98 -19.07
CA GLU A 128 -31.03 -20.99 -17.67
C GLU A 128 -31.46 -19.66 -17.02
N GLN A 129 -31.92 -19.68 -15.77
CA GLN A 129 -32.64 -18.56 -15.14
C GLN A 129 -31.71 -17.63 -14.34
N GLN A 130 -31.81 -16.31 -14.59
CA GLN A 130 -31.15 -15.29 -13.78
C GLN A 130 -32.01 -14.88 -12.58
N HIS A 131 -31.54 -15.16 -11.36
CA HIS A 131 -32.09 -14.52 -10.16
C HIS A 131 -31.60 -13.07 -10.06
N THR A 132 -32.51 -12.11 -10.30
CA THR A 132 -32.26 -10.68 -10.12
C THR A 132 -32.39 -10.28 -8.64
N VAL A 133 -31.26 -10.02 -7.99
CA VAL A 133 -31.21 -9.35 -6.68
C VAL A 133 -30.88 -7.87 -6.89
N LEU A 134 -31.70 -6.98 -6.32
CA LEU A 134 -31.51 -5.53 -6.45
C LEU A 134 -30.30 -5.04 -5.65
N PRO A 135 -29.49 -4.10 -6.18
CA PRO A 135 -28.41 -3.49 -5.41
C PRO A 135 -28.97 -2.55 -4.32
N PRO A 136 -28.29 -2.41 -3.16
CA PRO A 136 -28.74 -1.54 -2.09
C PRO A 136 -28.73 -0.05 -2.48
N ASN A 137 -29.57 0.73 -1.80
CA ASN A 137 -29.82 2.14 -2.11
C ASN A 137 -28.53 2.97 -2.17
N ARG A 138 -28.38 3.74 -3.25
CA ARG A 138 -27.35 4.78 -3.36
C ARG A 138 -27.69 5.92 -2.40
N VAL A 139 -26.81 6.18 -1.44
CA VAL A 139 -26.85 7.43 -0.65
C VAL A 139 -26.42 8.59 -1.56
N ASP A 140 -27.17 9.69 -1.55
CA ASP A 140 -26.92 10.85 -2.40
C ASP A 140 -25.60 11.55 -2.05
N ALA A 141 -24.57 11.31 -2.88
CA ALA A 141 -23.25 11.95 -2.78
C ALA A 141 -23.30 13.50 -2.87
N ASN A 142 -24.42 14.04 -3.37
CA ASN A 142 -24.75 15.47 -3.44
C ASN A 142 -24.77 16.16 -2.06
N SER A 143 -24.93 15.41 -0.96
CA SER A 143 -24.95 15.94 0.41
C SER A 143 -23.59 16.44 0.93
N SER A 144 -22.47 16.03 0.33
CA SER A 144 -21.13 16.32 0.84
C SER A 144 -20.58 17.70 0.41
N GLN A 145 -19.79 18.34 1.29
CA GLN A 145 -19.02 19.55 0.94
C GLN A 145 -18.02 19.29 -0.21
N LEU A 146 -17.44 18.08 -0.26
CA LEU A 146 -16.56 17.65 -1.33
C LEU A 146 -17.31 17.56 -2.67
N GLY A 147 -18.51 16.97 -2.68
CA GLY A 147 -19.37 16.89 -3.87
C GLY A 147 -19.75 18.28 -4.42
N HIS A 148 -20.12 19.22 -3.54
CA HIS A 148 -20.36 20.61 -3.93
C HIS A 148 -19.12 21.29 -4.52
N SER A 149 -17.94 21.04 -3.95
CA SER A 149 -16.66 21.62 -4.40
C SER A 149 -16.24 21.05 -5.76
N LEU A 150 -16.36 19.74 -5.94
CA LEU A 150 -16.14 19.05 -7.22
C LEU A 150 -17.14 19.53 -8.29
N MET A 151 -18.43 19.69 -7.95
CA MET A 151 -19.42 20.15 -8.91
C MET A 151 -19.15 21.59 -9.38
N LYS A 152 -18.71 22.51 -8.50
CA LYS A 152 -18.22 23.83 -8.90
C LYS A 152 -16.98 23.78 -9.82
N TYR A 153 -16.16 22.74 -9.71
CA TYR A 153 -14.99 22.55 -10.57
C TYR A 153 -15.41 22.02 -11.96
N TYR A 154 -16.23 20.97 -12.01
CA TYR A 154 -16.72 20.37 -13.27
C TYR A 154 -17.73 21.26 -14.03
N GLN A 155 -18.45 22.16 -13.36
CA GLN A 155 -19.29 23.17 -14.01
C GLN A 155 -18.52 24.11 -14.96
N LYS A 156 -17.19 24.21 -14.82
CA LYS A 156 -16.34 25.01 -15.73
C LYS A 156 -15.97 24.29 -17.03
N PHE A 157 -16.15 22.96 -17.11
CA PHE A 157 -15.84 22.20 -18.33
C PHE A 157 -17.00 22.26 -19.33
N ASN A 158 -16.67 22.50 -20.59
CA ASN A 158 -17.64 22.67 -21.65
C ASN A 158 -18.17 21.28 -22.09
N LYS A 159 -19.46 21.00 -21.85
CA LYS A 159 -20.11 19.70 -22.09
C LYS A 159 -20.06 19.16 -23.54
N LYS A 160 -19.45 19.90 -24.48
CA LYS A 160 -19.24 19.53 -25.88
C LYS A 160 -17.81 19.10 -26.21
N GLU A 161 -16.87 19.18 -25.27
CA GLU A 161 -15.53 18.62 -25.47
C GLU A 161 -15.59 17.08 -25.47
N PRO A 162 -14.88 16.40 -26.39
CA PRO A 162 -14.86 14.94 -26.43
C PRO A 162 -14.17 14.42 -25.17
N ILE A 163 -14.90 13.67 -24.33
CA ILE A 163 -14.34 13.01 -23.14
C ILE A 163 -13.36 11.94 -23.63
N HIS A 164 -12.07 12.29 -23.64
CA HIS A 164 -10.97 11.38 -23.91
C HIS A 164 -10.81 10.41 -22.74
N TYR A 165 -11.64 9.36 -22.73
CA TYR A 165 -11.47 8.24 -21.81
C TYR A 165 -10.04 7.69 -21.92
N THR A 166 -9.27 7.84 -20.84
CA THR A 166 -8.00 7.14 -20.70
C THR A 166 -8.27 5.65 -20.84
N LYS A 167 -7.54 5.02 -21.77
CA LYS A 167 -7.65 3.62 -22.23
C LYS A 167 -8.11 2.68 -21.10
N LYS A 168 -9.37 2.20 -21.15
CA LYS A 168 -10.04 1.41 -20.08
C LYS A 168 -9.07 0.46 -19.37
N ILE A 169 -8.60 0.88 -18.20
CA ILE A 169 -7.62 0.13 -17.41
C ILE A 169 -8.35 -1.05 -16.77
N LYS A 170 -7.80 -2.26 -16.94
CA LYS A 170 -8.38 -3.48 -16.37
C LYS A 170 -7.81 -3.66 -14.97
N MET A 171 -8.68 -3.66 -13.97
CA MET A 171 -8.31 -3.87 -12.56
C MET A 171 -8.27 -5.35 -12.16
N TYR A 172 -8.52 -6.26 -13.10
CA TYR A 172 -8.49 -7.71 -12.89
C TYR A 172 -7.26 -8.37 -13.54
N PRO A 173 -6.63 -9.37 -12.88
CA PRO A 173 -5.46 -10.06 -13.40
C PRO A 173 -5.83 -11.09 -14.48
N LYS A 174 -5.10 -11.11 -15.61
CA LYS A 174 -5.18 -12.22 -16.58
C LYS A 174 -4.01 -13.17 -16.42
N LYS A 175 -4.21 -14.45 -16.80
CA LYS A 175 -3.14 -15.46 -16.86
C LYS A 175 -1.96 -15.08 -17.80
N SER A 176 -2.19 -14.23 -18.80
CA SER A 176 -1.13 -13.61 -19.62
C SER A 176 -0.32 -12.58 -18.83
N ASP A 177 -1.01 -11.76 -18.06
CA ASP A 177 -0.48 -10.55 -17.44
C ASP A 177 0.30 -10.94 -16.18
N ILE A 178 -0.22 -11.90 -15.40
CA ILE A 178 0.50 -12.57 -14.31
C ILE A 178 1.79 -13.24 -14.81
N LYS A 179 1.77 -13.96 -15.94
CA LYS A 179 3.00 -14.55 -16.50
C LYS A 179 4.05 -13.49 -16.86
N ARG A 180 3.64 -12.37 -17.48
CA ARG A 180 4.57 -11.26 -17.75
C ARG A 180 5.10 -10.64 -16.46
N ILE A 181 4.27 -10.46 -15.44
CA ILE A 181 4.65 -9.96 -14.11
C ILE A 181 5.69 -10.90 -13.46
N THR A 182 5.47 -12.22 -13.48
CA THR A 182 6.43 -13.21 -12.96
C THR A 182 7.79 -13.10 -13.67
N ILE A 183 7.79 -13.06 -15.01
CA ILE A 183 9.01 -12.93 -15.83
C ILE A 183 9.70 -11.57 -15.64
N ALA A 184 8.93 -10.49 -15.43
CA ALA A 184 9.47 -9.17 -15.16
C ALA A 184 10.36 -9.17 -13.91
N PHE A 185 9.88 -9.75 -12.80
CA PHE A 185 10.70 -9.92 -11.60
C PHE A 185 11.89 -10.86 -11.84
N GLU A 186 11.72 -11.98 -12.54
CA GLU A 186 12.83 -12.89 -12.88
C GLU A 186 13.95 -12.21 -13.68
N SER A 187 13.58 -11.35 -14.64
CA SER A 187 14.52 -10.64 -15.51
C SER A 187 15.31 -9.53 -14.82
N ARG A 188 14.84 -9.07 -13.64
CA ARG A 188 15.37 -7.91 -12.89
C ARG A 188 15.37 -6.56 -13.67
N LEU A 189 14.83 -6.51 -14.89
CA LEU A 189 14.80 -5.31 -15.75
C LEU A 189 13.88 -4.23 -15.17
N GLN A 190 14.42 -3.02 -14.96
CA GLN A 190 13.75 -1.97 -14.20
C GLN A 190 12.42 -1.51 -14.82
N ASP A 191 12.35 -1.30 -16.14
CA ASP A 191 11.11 -0.90 -16.83
C ASP A 191 10.00 -1.96 -16.70
N GLU A 192 10.34 -3.25 -16.83
CA GLU A 192 9.38 -4.35 -16.69
C GLU A 192 8.96 -4.53 -15.22
N VAL A 193 9.88 -4.37 -14.26
CA VAL A 193 9.56 -4.39 -12.83
C VAL A 193 8.64 -3.22 -12.45
N VAL A 194 8.90 -2.00 -12.94
CA VAL A 194 8.02 -0.84 -12.70
C VAL A 194 6.65 -1.08 -13.34
N TYR A 195 6.57 -1.65 -14.55
CA TYR A 195 5.30 -2.08 -15.14
C TYR A 195 4.59 -3.14 -14.28
N ALA A 196 5.32 -4.13 -13.76
CA ALA A 196 4.78 -5.21 -12.96
C ALA A 196 4.24 -4.73 -11.61
N LEU A 197 4.96 -3.86 -10.91
CA LEU A 197 4.54 -3.25 -9.65
C LEU A 197 3.27 -2.41 -9.82
N ASN A 198 3.22 -1.54 -10.83
CA ASN A 198 2.02 -0.73 -11.12
C ASN A 198 0.81 -1.61 -11.47
N SER A 199 1.02 -2.73 -12.17
CA SER A 199 -0.04 -3.67 -12.50
C SER A 199 -0.53 -4.44 -11.26
N LEU A 200 0.39 -4.95 -10.44
CA LEU A 200 0.07 -5.66 -9.20
C LEU A 200 -0.61 -4.77 -8.16
N LEU A 201 -0.17 -3.52 -8.00
CA LEU A 201 -0.79 -2.55 -7.09
C LEU A 201 -2.27 -2.36 -7.45
N LEU A 202 -2.57 -2.19 -8.74
CA LEU A 202 -3.95 -2.08 -9.23
C LEU A 202 -4.77 -3.36 -8.99
N TYR A 203 -4.19 -4.55 -9.22
CA TYR A 203 -4.86 -5.82 -8.96
C TYR A 203 -5.05 -6.09 -7.46
N SER A 204 -4.18 -5.57 -6.59
CA SER A 204 -4.23 -5.80 -5.14
C SER A 204 -5.42 -5.13 -4.44
N VAL A 205 -6.00 -4.10 -5.06
CA VAL A 205 -7.13 -3.31 -4.53
C VAL A 205 -8.48 -3.79 -5.10
N ASN A 206 -8.49 -4.73 -6.03
CA ASN A 206 -9.73 -5.22 -6.65
C ASN A 206 -10.46 -6.22 -5.76
N VAL A 207 -11.64 -5.83 -5.26
CA VAL A 207 -12.51 -6.67 -4.41
C VAL A 207 -13.34 -7.68 -5.23
N TYR A 208 -13.63 -7.40 -6.50
CA TYR A 208 -14.56 -8.20 -7.32
C TYR A 208 -13.91 -9.41 -8.02
N ASP A 209 -12.61 -9.31 -8.31
CA ASP A 209 -11.80 -10.40 -8.89
C ASP A 209 -10.39 -10.32 -8.25
N PRO A 210 -10.26 -10.79 -7.00
CA PRO A 210 -9.08 -10.56 -6.18
C PRO A 210 -7.90 -11.44 -6.58
N LEU A 211 -6.70 -10.87 -6.55
CA LEU A 211 -5.47 -11.58 -6.87
C LEU A 211 -5.19 -12.70 -5.84
N THR A 212 -5.37 -13.96 -6.26
CA THR A 212 -5.08 -15.16 -5.49
C THR A 212 -3.74 -15.76 -5.90
N LEU A 213 -2.88 -16.08 -4.92
CA LEU A 213 -1.54 -16.62 -5.15
C LEU A 213 -1.55 -18.05 -5.73
N ASP A 214 -2.62 -18.82 -5.51
CA ASP A 214 -2.82 -20.13 -6.17
C ASP A 214 -2.85 -20.00 -7.71
N ASN A 215 -3.39 -18.88 -8.23
CA ASN A 215 -3.39 -18.59 -9.67
C ASN A 215 -2.06 -18.00 -10.17
N ALA A 216 -1.07 -17.80 -9.28
CA ALA A 216 0.22 -17.18 -9.54
C ALA A 216 1.37 -17.91 -8.79
N PRO A 217 1.56 -19.24 -8.97
CA PRO A 217 2.29 -20.11 -8.03
C PRO A 217 3.80 -19.87 -7.87
N GLN A 218 4.39 -18.93 -8.61
CA GLN A 218 5.80 -18.51 -8.49
C GLN A 218 5.96 -17.03 -8.09
N LEU A 219 4.85 -16.27 -8.04
CA LEU A 219 4.88 -14.83 -7.83
C LEU A 219 5.45 -14.45 -6.46
N LEU A 220 4.97 -15.10 -5.38
CA LEU A 220 5.46 -14.84 -4.03
C LEU A 220 6.96 -15.16 -3.89
N GLU A 221 7.42 -16.25 -4.50
CA GLU A 221 8.84 -16.66 -4.46
C GLU A 221 9.73 -15.65 -5.20
N ASN A 222 9.33 -15.23 -6.41
CA ASN A 222 10.10 -14.28 -7.21
C ASN A 222 10.10 -12.86 -6.62
N LEU A 223 9.00 -12.44 -5.98
CA LEU A 223 8.95 -11.22 -5.16
C LEU A 223 9.88 -11.32 -3.94
N THR A 224 9.86 -12.43 -3.22
CA THR A 224 10.71 -12.66 -2.04
C THR A 224 12.20 -12.59 -2.42
N LYS A 225 12.60 -13.29 -3.48
CA LYS A 225 13.98 -13.23 -4.01
C LYS A 225 14.37 -11.82 -4.47
N TYR A 226 13.46 -11.10 -5.14
CA TYR A 226 13.70 -9.74 -5.60
C TYR A 226 13.93 -8.77 -4.42
N ILE A 227 13.16 -8.89 -3.34
CA ILE A 227 13.40 -8.15 -2.10
C ILE A 227 14.77 -8.53 -1.52
N GLU A 228 15.06 -9.83 -1.35
CA GLU A 228 16.32 -10.30 -0.75
C GLU A 228 17.56 -9.81 -1.52
N ASP A 229 17.53 -9.82 -2.85
CA ASP A 229 18.62 -9.33 -3.70
C ASP A 229 18.82 -7.82 -3.58
N ASN A 230 17.73 -7.04 -3.48
CA ASN A 230 17.82 -5.59 -3.28
C ASN A 230 18.28 -5.22 -1.87
N LEU A 231 17.88 -5.96 -0.83
CA LEU A 231 18.31 -5.73 0.56
C LEU A 231 19.82 -5.90 0.74
N LYS A 232 20.46 -6.81 -0.01
CA LYS A 232 21.93 -6.97 -0.05
C LYS A 232 22.63 -5.72 -0.60
N ASN A 233 21.95 -4.97 -1.47
CA ASN A 233 22.52 -3.84 -2.21
C ASN A 233 22.26 -2.48 -1.53
N LEU A 234 21.40 -2.40 -0.51
CA LEU A 234 20.96 -1.15 0.12
C LEU A 234 21.80 -0.81 1.37
N PRO A 235 22.70 0.20 1.36
CA PRO A 235 23.57 0.51 2.49
C PRO A 235 22.82 0.92 3.76
N SER A 236 21.69 1.63 3.63
CA SER A 236 20.86 1.99 4.79
C SER A 236 20.19 0.78 5.46
N LEU A 237 20.16 -0.40 4.79
CA LEU A 237 19.55 -1.64 5.29
C LEU A 237 20.56 -2.78 5.48
N SER A 238 21.80 -2.65 4.99
CA SER A 238 22.77 -3.77 4.87
C SER A 238 23.23 -4.38 6.20
N ASN A 239 22.92 -3.76 7.34
CA ASN A 239 23.09 -4.35 8.67
C ASN A 239 22.33 -5.69 8.83
N LEU A 240 21.28 -5.92 8.02
CA LEU A 240 20.63 -7.21 7.81
C LEU A 240 21.59 -8.39 7.55
N HIS A 241 22.80 -8.12 7.03
CA HIS A 241 23.77 -9.16 6.68
C HIS A 241 24.92 -9.33 7.69
N LEU A 242 25.10 -8.39 8.63
CA LEU A 242 26.18 -8.46 9.64
C LEU A 242 25.86 -9.44 10.78
N LEU A 243 24.60 -9.54 11.19
CA LEU A 243 24.18 -10.38 12.33
C LEU A 243 24.33 -11.90 12.11
N LYS A 244 24.64 -12.35 10.89
CA LYS A 244 25.09 -13.73 10.63
C LYS A 244 26.49 -14.04 11.22
N LEU A 245 27.24 -13.03 11.69
CA LEU A 245 28.55 -13.18 12.32
C LEU A 245 28.55 -13.01 13.85
N GLU A 246 27.47 -12.54 14.48
CA GLU A 246 27.45 -12.25 15.93
C GLU A 246 27.46 -13.50 16.85
N ASN A 247 27.53 -14.71 16.29
CA ASN A 247 27.65 -15.95 17.06
C ASN A 247 29.03 -16.19 17.71
N SER A 248 29.94 -15.22 17.72
CA SER A 248 31.15 -15.23 18.56
C SER A 248 31.06 -14.25 19.73
N LYS A 249 30.54 -14.72 20.87
CA LYS A 249 30.44 -13.97 22.13
C LYS A 249 31.81 -13.48 22.62
N LYS A 250 32.13 -12.18 22.48
CA LYS A 250 33.09 -11.49 23.37
C LYS A 250 33.16 -9.94 23.36
N GLU A 251 32.53 -9.22 22.42
CA GLU A 251 32.78 -7.78 22.26
C GLU A 251 31.67 -6.83 22.76
N GLN A 252 30.64 -7.36 23.44
CA GLN A 252 29.50 -6.56 23.94
C GLN A 252 29.88 -5.52 25.03
N GLU A 253 31.01 -5.69 25.73
CA GLU A 253 31.48 -4.73 26.75
C GLU A 253 32.22 -3.52 26.16
N ILE A 254 32.76 -3.64 24.94
CA ILE A 254 33.58 -2.59 24.30
C ILE A 254 32.68 -1.51 23.68
N PHE A 255 31.57 -1.90 23.03
CA PHE A 255 30.74 -0.99 22.25
C PHE A 255 29.94 0.02 23.11
N MET A 256 29.46 -0.40 24.28
CA MET A 256 28.81 0.50 25.26
C MET A 256 29.77 1.61 25.72
N SER A 257 31.02 1.24 25.99
CA SER A 257 32.07 2.14 26.51
C SER A 257 32.56 3.20 25.51
N GLN A 258 32.30 3.00 24.21
CA GLN A 258 32.66 3.97 23.16
C GLN A 258 31.56 5.00 22.93
N LYS A 259 30.29 4.59 23.03
CA LYS A 259 29.12 5.42 22.71
C LYS A 259 28.99 6.66 23.61
N GLU A 260 29.45 6.59 24.86
CA GLU A 260 29.45 7.73 25.80
C GLU A 260 30.54 8.76 25.50
N LYS A 261 31.62 8.41 24.78
CA LYS A 261 32.76 9.31 24.50
C LYS A 261 32.67 10.08 23.19
N GLU A 262 31.88 9.61 22.23
CA GLU A 262 31.65 10.31 20.95
C GLU A 262 30.62 11.46 21.07
N VAL A 263 29.80 11.46 22.12
CA VAL A 263 28.70 12.44 22.30
C VAL A 263 29.20 13.84 22.66
N GLU A 264 30.29 13.97 23.43
CA GLU A 264 30.77 15.28 23.90
C GLU A 264 31.80 15.95 22.98
N ASN A 265 32.59 15.21 22.19
CA ASN A 265 33.73 15.77 21.45
C ASN A 265 33.45 16.15 19.98
N ASN A 266 32.29 15.79 19.41
CA ASN A 266 31.94 16.15 18.03
C ASN A 266 31.23 17.52 17.92
N SER A 267 31.69 18.50 18.70
CA SER A 267 31.36 19.92 18.52
C SER A 267 32.17 20.55 17.36
N ASN A 268 32.08 19.96 16.16
CA ASN A 268 32.64 20.53 14.94
C ASN A 268 31.61 20.53 13.81
N ILE A 269 31.66 21.60 13.00
CA ILE A 269 30.60 21.98 12.06
C ILE A 269 30.88 21.35 10.69
N PHE A 270 29.80 21.01 9.96
CA PHE A 270 29.76 20.12 8.78
C PHE A 270 30.01 18.63 9.11
N GLY A 271 28.94 17.81 9.13
CA GLY A 271 29.07 16.37 9.38
C GLY A 271 27.79 15.52 9.37
N LYS A 272 26.60 16.09 9.66
CA LYS A 272 25.35 15.31 9.58
C LYS A 272 24.93 15.07 8.12
N GLY A 273 25.17 13.86 7.63
CA GLY A 273 24.75 13.38 6.32
C GLY A 273 23.23 13.27 6.18
N LEU A 274 22.76 13.23 4.93
CA LEU A 274 21.34 13.20 4.59
C LEU A 274 20.82 11.74 4.58
N ASN A 275 20.49 11.19 5.74
CA ASN A 275 19.86 9.85 5.85
C ASN A 275 18.62 9.77 4.93
N VAL A 276 18.44 8.68 4.18
CA VAL A 276 17.25 8.47 3.33
C VAL A 276 16.01 8.29 4.19
N LEU A 277 16.10 7.45 5.23
CA LEU A 277 15.01 7.03 6.10
C LEU A 277 14.38 8.23 6.84
N GLU A 278 15.22 9.11 7.41
CA GLU A 278 14.77 10.32 8.11
C GLU A 278 14.17 11.40 7.17
N ASN A 279 14.54 11.43 5.89
CA ASN A 279 14.17 12.55 5.01
C ASN A 279 12.98 12.26 4.09
N TYR A 280 12.64 10.99 3.84
CA TYR A 280 11.51 10.62 2.97
C TYR A 280 10.20 10.37 3.73
N ASN A 281 10.26 10.08 5.04
CA ASN A 281 9.09 9.89 5.89
C ASN A 281 8.40 11.21 6.29
N TYR A 282 8.78 12.32 5.65
CA TYR A 282 8.10 13.62 5.72
C TYR A 282 7.46 13.96 4.37
N PRO A 283 6.22 14.49 4.33
CA PRO A 283 5.64 15.00 3.10
C PRO A 283 6.52 16.12 2.52
N VAL A 284 6.53 16.25 1.18
CA VAL A 284 7.45 17.15 0.45
C VAL A 284 7.43 18.61 0.94
N SER A 285 6.30 19.08 1.49
CA SER A 285 6.17 20.39 2.13
C SER A 285 6.97 20.54 3.44
N GLN A 286 7.13 19.47 4.22
CA GLN A 286 7.89 19.46 5.48
C GLN A 286 9.39 19.22 5.25
N ILE A 287 9.78 18.51 4.19
CA ILE A 287 11.18 18.40 3.73
C ILE A 287 11.78 19.79 3.50
N ILE A 288 11.01 20.72 2.92
CA ILE A 288 11.43 22.12 2.70
C ILE A 288 11.69 22.83 4.04
N LEU A 289 10.83 22.64 5.05
CA LEU A 289 10.96 23.25 6.38
C LEU A 289 12.20 22.74 7.14
N HIS A 290 12.56 21.45 6.99
CA HIS A 290 13.68 20.88 7.72
C HIS A 290 15.06 21.44 7.30
N ASN A 291 15.16 22.10 6.14
CA ASN A 291 16.42 22.64 5.59
C ASN A 291 16.73 24.09 6.06
N TYR A 292 15.89 24.68 6.91
CA TYR A 292 15.97 26.11 7.29
C TYR A 292 17.29 26.56 7.94
N LYS A 293 18.08 25.64 8.54
CA LYS A 293 19.40 25.97 9.12
C LYS A 293 20.39 26.58 8.11
N ASN A 294 20.25 26.25 6.82
CA ASN A 294 21.21 26.66 5.79
C ASN A 294 20.73 27.80 4.88
N LYS A 295 19.47 28.29 5.02
CA LYS A 295 18.86 29.36 4.20
C LYS A 295 18.97 29.18 2.67
N ILE A 296 19.03 27.95 2.18
CA ILE A 296 18.99 27.63 0.74
C ILE A 296 17.69 26.88 0.46
N GLU A 297 16.80 27.49 -0.33
CA GLU A 297 15.63 26.82 -0.89
C GLU A 297 16.08 25.82 -1.98
N VAL A 298 16.52 24.64 -1.55
CA VAL A 298 16.76 23.52 -2.46
C VAL A 298 15.40 23.00 -2.93
N SER A 299 15.08 23.17 -4.22
CA SER A 299 13.83 22.62 -4.75
C SER A 299 13.80 21.09 -4.57
N PRO A 300 12.63 20.47 -4.29
CA PRO A 300 12.55 19.02 -4.11
C PRO A 300 13.16 18.23 -5.29
N LEU A 301 13.00 18.75 -6.51
CA LEU A 301 13.58 18.19 -7.72
C LEU A 301 15.12 18.15 -7.69
N GLN A 302 15.77 19.20 -7.17
CA GLN A 302 17.23 19.26 -7.03
C GLN A 302 17.73 18.33 -5.91
N MET A 303 16.98 18.14 -4.83
CA MET A 303 17.35 17.16 -3.79
C MET A 303 17.27 15.73 -4.34
N LEU A 304 16.18 15.40 -5.06
CA LEU A 304 16.01 14.11 -5.75
C LEU A 304 17.14 13.86 -6.76
N GLN A 305 17.45 14.84 -7.61
CA GLN A 305 18.54 14.76 -8.59
C GLN A 305 19.93 14.61 -7.95
N LYS A 306 20.16 15.20 -6.77
CA LYS A 306 21.45 15.10 -6.08
C LYS A 306 21.66 13.73 -5.43
N ARG A 307 20.61 13.11 -4.87
CA ARG A 307 20.68 11.72 -4.35
C ARG A 307 20.70 10.66 -5.46
N LYS A 308 20.20 10.96 -6.66
CA LYS A 308 20.38 10.12 -7.87
C LYS A 308 21.82 10.10 -8.42
N ARG A 309 22.81 10.20 -7.54
CA ARG A 309 24.25 10.02 -7.77
C ARG A 309 24.88 9.03 -6.79
N GLU A 310 24.18 8.66 -5.73
CA GLU A 310 24.51 7.52 -4.87
C GLU A 310 23.96 6.27 -5.58
N ASN A 311 24.62 5.94 -6.69
CA ASN A 311 24.23 4.86 -7.60
C ASN A 311 24.60 3.51 -6.98
N ILE A 312 23.59 2.68 -6.75
CA ILE A 312 23.76 1.31 -6.30
C ILE A 312 23.74 0.40 -7.53
N GLY A 313 24.73 -0.47 -7.64
CA GLY A 313 24.95 -1.34 -8.80
C GLY A 313 23.95 -2.51 -8.87
N ALA A 314 22.71 -2.22 -9.26
CA ALA A 314 21.64 -3.22 -9.40
C ALA A 314 21.76 -4.04 -10.70
N THR A 315 22.88 -4.77 -10.85
CA THR A 315 23.26 -5.72 -11.94
C THR A 315 23.31 -5.21 -13.38
N TYR A 316 22.34 -4.44 -13.87
CA TYR A 316 22.23 -4.04 -15.28
C TYR A 316 21.99 -2.54 -15.48
N ASP A 317 21.46 -1.82 -14.49
CA ASP A 317 21.22 -0.37 -14.52
C ASP A 317 21.70 0.29 -13.21
N GLU A 318 22.06 1.57 -13.28
CA GLU A 318 22.33 2.39 -12.09
C GLU A 318 21.01 2.83 -11.44
N VAL A 319 20.67 2.24 -10.30
CA VAL A 319 19.43 2.54 -9.56
C VAL A 319 19.78 3.25 -8.26
N GLY A 320 19.10 4.36 -7.96
CA GLY A 320 19.29 5.08 -6.71
C GLY A 320 18.61 4.37 -5.54
N GLU A 321 19.23 4.43 -4.35
CA GLU A 321 18.75 3.79 -3.10
C GLU A 321 17.26 3.98 -2.83
N VAL A 322 16.78 5.22 -3.00
CA VAL A 322 15.38 5.63 -2.83
C VAL A 322 14.43 4.84 -3.74
N GLN A 323 14.80 4.59 -4.99
CA GLN A 323 13.94 3.85 -5.93
C GLN A 323 13.82 2.37 -5.55
N LEU A 324 14.91 1.75 -5.09
CA LEU A 324 14.90 0.37 -4.60
C LEU A 324 14.07 0.25 -3.30
N LEU A 325 14.18 1.21 -2.38
CA LEU A 325 13.38 1.25 -1.16
C LEU A 325 11.88 1.39 -1.47
N GLU A 326 11.49 2.31 -2.36
CA GLU A 326 10.10 2.48 -2.81
C GLU A 326 9.55 1.25 -3.54
N GLN A 327 10.39 0.56 -4.32
CA GLN A 327 10.01 -0.73 -4.94
C GLN A 327 9.74 -1.80 -3.86
N ILE A 328 10.58 -1.91 -2.83
CA ILE A 328 10.35 -2.83 -1.70
C ILE A 328 9.07 -2.48 -0.93
N ARG A 329 8.89 -1.20 -0.54
CA ARG A 329 7.66 -0.70 0.12
C ARG A 329 6.41 -1.02 -0.70
N THR A 330 6.45 -0.79 -2.01
CA THR A 330 5.34 -1.09 -2.93
C THR A 330 5.02 -2.58 -2.95
N ILE A 331 6.02 -3.48 -2.95
CA ILE A 331 5.79 -4.92 -2.87
C ILE A 331 5.13 -5.31 -1.54
N PHE A 332 5.62 -4.77 -0.42
CA PHE A 332 5.00 -5.04 0.87
C PHE A 332 3.56 -4.53 0.96
N GLN A 333 3.25 -3.37 0.39
CA GLN A 333 1.89 -2.85 0.31
C GLN A 333 0.98 -3.75 -0.56
N ILE A 334 1.48 -4.25 -1.70
CA ILE A 334 0.77 -5.22 -2.55
C ILE A 334 0.48 -6.51 -1.76
N LEU A 335 1.48 -7.06 -1.07
CA LEU A 335 1.36 -8.30 -0.31
C LEU A 335 0.38 -8.14 0.86
N ARG A 336 0.49 -7.04 1.61
CA ARG A 336 -0.44 -6.65 2.68
C ARG A 336 -1.87 -6.49 2.17
N ASN A 337 -2.08 -5.89 1.00
CA ASN A 337 -3.40 -5.75 0.38
C ASN A 337 -4.01 -7.09 -0.03
N ILE A 338 -3.24 -8.00 -0.65
CA ILE A 338 -3.77 -9.32 -1.03
C ILE A 338 -3.86 -10.29 0.17
N CYS A 339 -3.21 -10.00 1.30
CA CYS A 339 -3.25 -10.80 2.52
C CYS A 339 -4.67 -10.90 3.11
N PHE A 340 -5.54 -9.89 2.94
CA PHE A 340 -6.94 -9.95 3.41
C PHE A 340 -7.79 -11.09 2.80
N GLN A 341 -7.25 -11.83 1.82
CA GLN A 341 -7.86 -13.05 1.29
C GLN A 341 -7.29 -14.29 2.01
N LYS A 342 -8.15 -15.06 2.70
CA LYS A 342 -7.78 -16.24 3.52
C LYS A 342 -6.88 -17.28 2.83
N VAL A 343 -7.06 -17.43 1.52
CA VAL A 343 -6.21 -18.27 0.65
C VAL A 343 -4.76 -17.77 0.66
N ASN A 344 -4.57 -16.46 0.48
CA ASN A 344 -3.25 -15.83 0.43
C ASN A 344 -2.55 -15.83 1.80
N GLU A 345 -3.28 -15.59 2.91
CA GLU A 345 -2.74 -15.71 4.28
C GLU A 345 -2.05 -17.07 4.49
N THR A 346 -2.77 -18.13 4.10
CA THR A 346 -2.34 -19.52 4.24
C THR A 346 -1.11 -19.84 3.36
N ILE A 347 -1.05 -19.28 2.15
CA ILE A 347 0.09 -19.48 1.22
C ILE A 347 1.32 -18.72 1.70
N MET A 348 1.15 -17.47 2.15
CA MET A 348 2.22 -16.64 2.71
C MET A 348 2.83 -17.28 3.96
N ALA A 349 2.00 -17.71 4.91
CA ALA A 349 2.47 -18.33 6.15
C ALA A 349 3.11 -19.72 5.97
N LYS A 350 2.75 -20.45 4.91
CA LYS A 350 3.44 -21.71 4.54
C LYS A 350 4.83 -21.47 3.94
N ASN A 351 5.09 -20.29 3.36
CA ASN A 351 6.38 -19.97 2.76
C ASN A 351 7.40 -19.51 3.82
N LYS A 352 8.14 -20.48 4.38
CA LYS A 352 9.19 -20.25 5.39
C LYS A 352 10.19 -19.15 5.03
N TYR A 353 10.59 -19.03 3.75
CA TYR A 353 11.53 -17.99 3.31
C TYR A 353 10.92 -16.59 3.45
N PHE A 354 9.65 -16.45 3.06
CA PHE A 354 8.91 -15.21 3.22
C PHE A 354 8.66 -14.89 4.70
N CYS A 355 8.22 -15.85 5.52
CA CYS A 355 8.03 -15.65 6.95
C CYS A 355 9.31 -15.20 7.66
N ASN A 356 10.45 -15.83 7.38
CA ASN A 356 11.73 -15.43 7.97
C ASN A 356 12.14 -14.01 7.54
N LEU A 357 11.94 -13.66 6.27
CA LEU A 357 12.22 -12.32 5.74
C LEU A 357 11.39 -11.23 6.43
N ILE A 358 10.07 -11.43 6.59
CA ILE A 358 9.21 -10.42 7.21
C ILE A 358 9.48 -10.27 8.72
N ILE A 359 9.79 -11.37 9.41
CA ILE A 359 10.10 -11.36 10.84
C ILE A 359 11.44 -10.67 11.10
N GLN A 360 12.46 -10.91 10.26
CA GLN A 360 13.73 -10.19 10.31
C GLN A 360 13.51 -8.69 10.08
N LEU A 361 12.87 -8.30 8.97
CA LEU A 361 12.63 -6.88 8.66
C LEU A 361 11.86 -6.14 9.77
N PHE A 362 10.90 -6.80 10.43
CA PHE A 362 10.19 -6.27 11.59
C PHE A 362 11.08 -6.05 12.82
N GLN A 363 11.97 -6.99 13.12
CA GLN A 363 12.96 -6.86 14.21
C GLN A 363 13.92 -5.69 14.00
N TYR A 364 14.43 -5.52 12.77
CA TYR A 364 15.45 -4.50 12.47
C TYR A 364 14.92 -3.06 12.42
N ASN A 365 13.61 -2.86 12.25
CA ASN A 365 12.94 -1.55 12.31
C ASN A 365 13.62 -0.44 11.47
N CYS A 366 14.21 -0.79 10.32
CA CYS A 366 15.02 0.17 9.55
C CYS A 366 14.18 1.32 8.97
N ASP A 367 12.93 1.06 8.61
CA ASP A 367 12.00 2.05 8.07
C ASP A 367 10.61 1.91 8.73
N SER A 368 10.03 3.03 9.16
CA SER A 368 8.73 3.04 9.85
C SER A 368 7.55 2.71 8.93
N GLU A 369 7.59 3.13 7.65
CA GLU A 369 6.49 2.83 6.72
C GLU A 369 6.47 1.33 6.39
N LEU A 370 7.64 0.78 6.01
CA LEU A 370 7.83 -0.65 5.82
C LEU A 370 7.47 -1.47 7.08
N THR A 371 7.88 -1.04 8.27
CA THR A 371 7.60 -1.78 9.52
C THR A 371 6.11 -1.79 9.85
N LYS A 372 5.37 -0.68 9.63
CA LYS A 372 3.90 -0.66 9.74
C LYS A 372 3.26 -1.62 8.73
N THR A 373 3.66 -1.58 7.46
CA THR A 373 3.10 -2.47 6.42
C THR A 373 3.38 -3.95 6.71
N ILE A 374 4.52 -4.26 7.33
CA ILE A 374 4.85 -5.62 7.79
C ILE A 374 4.04 -5.99 9.04
N LEU A 375 3.75 -5.07 9.96
CA LEU A 375 2.92 -5.34 11.13
C LEU A 375 1.46 -5.66 10.73
N ASP A 376 0.89 -4.92 9.78
CA ASP A 376 -0.43 -5.24 9.17
C ASP A 376 -0.44 -6.66 8.55
N LEU A 377 0.67 -7.03 7.86
CA LEU A 377 0.84 -8.33 7.22
C LEU A 377 1.02 -9.47 8.25
N LEU A 378 1.70 -9.19 9.36
CA LEU A 378 1.85 -10.10 10.49
C LEU A 378 0.52 -10.32 11.22
N ALA A 379 -0.31 -9.29 11.38
CA ALA A 379 -1.66 -9.45 11.92
C ALA A 379 -2.45 -10.48 11.08
N GLY A 380 -2.51 -10.31 9.75
CA GLY A 380 -3.17 -11.27 8.87
C GLY A 380 -2.59 -12.69 8.88
N THR A 381 -1.27 -12.86 8.99
CA THR A 381 -0.60 -14.19 8.86
C THR A 381 -0.32 -14.91 10.18
N SER A 382 -0.30 -14.21 11.32
CA SER A 382 0.15 -14.69 12.64
C SER A 382 -0.60 -15.91 13.17
N LYS A 383 -1.87 -16.08 12.80
CA LYS A 383 -2.71 -17.26 13.13
C LYS A 383 -2.21 -18.60 12.54
N TYR A 384 -1.12 -18.56 11.77
CA TYR A 384 -0.41 -19.72 11.24
C TYR A 384 1.07 -19.79 11.67
N ILE A 385 1.55 -18.82 12.48
CA ILE A 385 2.97 -18.70 12.87
C ILE A 385 3.23 -19.44 14.18
N GLN A 386 3.99 -20.54 14.08
CA GLN A 386 4.47 -21.32 15.23
C GLN A 386 5.84 -20.78 15.66
N LEU A 387 5.88 -20.08 16.80
CA LEU A 387 7.06 -19.41 17.34
C LEU A 387 8.22 -20.39 17.59
N SER A 388 7.90 -21.64 17.93
CA SER A 388 8.83 -22.77 18.09
C SER A 388 9.68 -23.09 16.85
N LYS A 389 9.28 -22.60 15.66
CA LYS A 389 9.97 -22.83 14.38
C LYS A 389 10.79 -21.63 13.91
N LEU A 390 10.80 -20.53 14.67
CA LEU A 390 11.58 -19.33 14.40
C LEU A 390 12.90 -19.36 15.19
N GLN A 391 13.99 -18.92 14.54
CA GLN A 391 15.31 -18.86 15.20
C GLN A 391 15.29 -17.86 16.37
N ASP A 392 14.85 -16.63 16.12
CA ASP A 392 14.90 -15.52 17.08
C ASP A 392 13.51 -15.11 17.59
N HIS A 393 12.69 -16.09 18.00
CA HIS A 393 11.32 -15.84 18.47
C HIS A 393 11.23 -14.85 19.65
N GLN A 394 12.24 -14.84 20.54
CA GLN A 394 12.28 -13.90 21.67
C GLN A 394 12.42 -12.45 21.20
N ALA A 395 13.36 -12.16 20.29
CA ALA A 395 13.54 -10.83 19.73
C ALA A 395 12.30 -10.35 18.93
N PHE A 396 11.63 -11.28 18.23
CA PHE A 396 10.36 -10.98 17.56
C PHE A 396 9.27 -10.58 18.55
N CYS A 397 9.08 -11.37 19.62
CA CYS A 397 8.06 -11.08 20.63
C CYS A 397 8.37 -9.83 21.45
N SER A 398 9.61 -9.60 21.90
CA SER A 398 9.97 -8.35 22.59
C SER A 398 9.73 -7.12 21.71
N ARG A 399 10.09 -7.16 20.42
CA ARG A 399 9.78 -6.06 19.48
C ARG A 399 8.27 -5.86 19.30
N LEU A 400 7.48 -6.94 19.29
CA LEU A 400 6.02 -6.86 19.25
C LEU A 400 5.44 -6.22 20.54
N PHE A 401 6.01 -6.53 21.71
CA PHE A 401 5.58 -5.95 22.98
C PHE A 401 5.92 -4.45 23.10
N GLU A 402 7.00 -3.97 22.47
CA GLU A 402 7.30 -2.54 22.36
C GLU A 402 6.18 -1.77 21.63
N PHE A 403 5.61 -2.34 20.56
CA PHE A 403 4.51 -1.71 19.81
C PHE A 403 3.22 -1.56 20.63
N LEU A 404 3.03 -2.33 21.71
CA LEU A 404 1.92 -2.11 22.65
C LEU A 404 1.96 -0.72 23.30
N TYR A 405 3.13 -0.07 23.33
CA TYR A 405 3.34 1.27 23.87
C TYR A 405 3.39 2.36 22.77
N SER A 406 3.04 2.05 21.52
CA SER A 406 2.92 3.07 20.47
C SER A 406 1.74 4.02 20.73
N ASP A 407 1.97 5.32 20.50
CA ASP A 407 0.93 6.36 20.53
C ASP A 407 -0.03 6.27 19.33
N LYS A 408 0.30 5.48 18.30
CA LYS A 408 -0.51 5.32 17.08
C LYS A 408 -1.45 4.13 17.20
N ASN A 409 -2.75 4.40 17.24
CA ASN A 409 -3.78 3.37 17.34
C ASN A 409 -3.69 2.28 16.26
N GLU A 410 -3.30 2.62 15.02
CA GLU A 410 -3.18 1.65 13.91
C GLU A 410 -2.09 0.58 14.17
N GLU A 411 -0.91 1.00 14.67
CA GLU A 411 0.18 0.08 15.02
C GLU A 411 -0.17 -0.72 16.28
N LEU A 412 -0.89 -0.08 17.21
CA LEU A 412 -1.36 -0.73 18.43
C LEU A 412 -2.37 -1.84 18.14
N GLU A 413 -3.36 -1.56 17.29
CA GLU A 413 -4.40 -2.50 16.89
C GLU A 413 -3.81 -3.75 16.22
N ALA A 414 -2.94 -3.55 15.23
CA ALA A 414 -2.27 -4.65 14.52
C ALA A 414 -1.32 -5.46 15.42
N SER A 415 -0.63 -4.82 16.39
CA SER A 415 0.22 -5.55 17.35
C SER A 415 -0.58 -6.38 18.36
N VAL A 416 -1.71 -5.86 18.85
CA VAL A 416 -2.63 -6.60 19.73
C VAL A 416 -3.30 -7.74 18.96
N GLU A 417 -3.76 -7.54 17.72
CA GLU A 417 -4.31 -8.62 16.89
C GLU A 417 -3.27 -9.72 16.64
N THR A 418 -2.02 -9.34 16.35
CA THR A 418 -0.90 -10.27 16.19
C THR A 418 -0.69 -11.10 17.47
N MET A 419 -0.70 -10.49 18.67
CA MET A 419 -0.60 -11.24 19.93
C MET A 419 -1.78 -12.19 20.17
N ARG A 420 -3.00 -11.72 19.91
CA ARG A 420 -4.24 -12.51 20.02
C ARG A 420 -4.23 -13.73 19.09
N ASN A 421 -3.77 -13.55 17.86
CA ASN A 421 -3.57 -14.62 16.88
C ASN A 421 -2.48 -15.62 17.32
N LEU A 422 -1.37 -15.13 17.88
CA LEU A 422 -0.25 -15.99 18.31
C LEU A 422 -0.60 -16.84 19.54
N ILE A 423 -1.34 -16.32 20.53
CA ILE A 423 -1.70 -17.09 21.74
C ILE A 423 -2.78 -18.15 21.49
N ALA A 424 -3.62 -17.97 20.47
CA ALA A 424 -4.62 -18.96 20.06
C ALA A 424 -4.00 -20.26 19.46
N ILE A 425 -2.67 -20.31 19.30
CA ILE A 425 -1.92 -21.49 18.86
C ILE A 425 -1.30 -22.16 20.10
N GLN A 426 -1.75 -23.37 20.43
CA GLN A 426 -1.33 -24.12 21.63
C GLN A 426 0.20 -24.27 21.78
N GLU A 427 0.93 -24.42 20.67
CA GLU A 427 2.40 -24.50 20.65
C GLU A 427 3.10 -23.22 21.14
N ASN A 428 2.43 -22.06 21.05
CA ASN A 428 2.97 -20.75 21.39
C ASN A 428 2.69 -20.34 22.85
N GLU A 429 1.62 -20.87 23.47
CA GLU A 429 1.13 -20.49 24.81
C GLU A 429 2.25 -20.40 25.85
N ASN A 430 3.05 -21.47 25.96
CA ASN A 430 4.16 -21.57 26.92
C ASN A 430 5.26 -20.52 26.68
N LEU A 431 5.51 -20.13 25.42
CA LEU A 431 6.52 -19.13 25.08
C LEU A 431 6.03 -17.72 25.44
N LEU A 432 4.77 -17.42 25.16
CA LEU A 432 4.15 -16.14 25.51
C LEU A 432 3.92 -15.98 27.02
N GLU A 433 3.61 -17.06 27.74
CA GLU A 433 3.54 -17.06 29.21
C GLU A 433 4.90 -16.75 29.84
N ASN A 434 5.98 -17.38 29.35
CA ASN A 434 7.33 -17.15 29.87
C ASN A 434 7.81 -15.70 29.72
N MET A 435 7.22 -14.92 28.81
CA MET A 435 7.53 -13.50 28.59
C MET A 435 6.51 -12.53 29.22
N LEU A 436 5.57 -13.02 30.05
CA LEU A 436 4.49 -12.22 30.67
C LEU A 436 4.99 -10.96 31.38
N SER A 437 6.14 -11.02 32.04
CA SER A 437 6.76 -9.88 32.73
C SER A 437 7.13 -8.71 31.83
N GLN A 438 7.23 -8.90 30.51
CA GLN A 438 7.54 -7.81 29.56
C GLN A 438 6.30 -6.98 29.17
N TYR A 439 5.11 -7.57 29.20
CA TYR A 439 3.89 -6.94 28.67
C TYR A 439 2.72 -6.82 29.66
N ILE A 440 2.75 -7.50 30.82
CA ILE A 440 1.64 -7.51 31.79
C ILE A 440 1.21 -6.09 32.23
N ASP A 441 2.15 -5.16 32.39
CA ASP A 441 1.87 -3.78 32.78
C ASP A 441 1.22 -2.93 31.67
N SER A 442 1.29 -3.36 30.39
CA SER A 442 0.61 -2.66 29.31
C SER A 442 -0.90 -2.95 29.32
N ILE A 443 -1.30 -4.18 29.65
CA ILE A 443 -2.68 -4.69 29.51
C ILE A 443 -3.73 -3.77 30.16
N PRO A 444 -3.57 -3.26 31.41
CA PRO A 444 -4.56 -2.39 32.05
C PRO A 444 -4.69 -0.99 31.41
N ARG A 445 -3.70 -0.57 30.60
CA ARG A 445 -3.80 0.63 29.75
C ARG A 445 -4.54 0.29 28.45
N LEU A 446 -4.29 -0.87 27.84
CA LEU A 446 -4.93 -1.26 26.58
C LEU A 446 -6.46 -1.41 26.74
N LEU A 447 -6.92 -1.92 27.90
CA LEU A 447 -8.35 -2.01 28.25
C LEU A 447 -9.06 -0.64 28.38
N LEU A 448 -8.35 0.49 28.34
CA LEU A 448 -8.91 1.84 28.42
C LEU A 448 -9.09 2.54 27.07
N TYR A 449 -8.65 1.94 25.96
CA TYR A 449 -8.78 2.59 24.64
C TYR A 449 -10.25 2.69 24.23
N SER A 450 -10.63 3.84 23.67
CA SER A 450 -12.02 4.11 23.26
C SER A 450 -12.53 3.11 22.22
N GLN A 451 -11.67 2.75 21.25
CA GLN A 451 -11.96 1.77 20.20
C GLN A 451 -12.41 0.43 20.78
N GLY A 452 -13.44 -0.16 20.16
CA GLY A 452 -13.97 -1.47 20.53
C GLY A 452 -13.00 -2.58 20.15
N GLU A 453 -12.48 -2.58 18.91
CA GLU A 453 -11.64 -3.66 18.38
C GLU A 453 -10.38 -3.90 19.22
N ILE A 454 -9.70 -2.84 19.68
CA ILE A 454 -8.53 -2.98 20.57
C ILE A 454 -8.93 -3.65 21.88
N ARG A 455 -10.01 -3.20 22.53
CA ARG A 455 -10.48 -3.79 23.80
C ARG A 455 -10.92 -5.25 23.63
N GLU A 456 -11.59 -5.58 22.54
CA GLU A 456 -11.96 -6.96 22.21
C GLU A 456 -10.74 -7.85 21.99
N ASN A 457 -9.77 -7.42 21.18
CA ASN A 457 -8.57 -8.21 20.91
C ASN A 457 -7.71 -8.42 22.18
N VAL A 458 -7.63 -7.43 23.09
CA VAL A 458 -6.98 -7.58 24.41
C VAL A 458 -7.75 -8.56 25.30
N LEU A 459 -9.08 -8.50 25.32
CA LEU A 459 -9.91 -9.39 26.13
C LEU A 459 -9.90 -10.83 25.62
N GLU A 460 -9.89 -11.06 24.30
CA GLU A 460 -9.69 -12.39 23.73
C GLU A 460 -8.30 -12.94 24.10
N PHE A 461 -7.24 -12.14 23.96
CA PHE A 461 -5.89 -12.51 24.40
C PHE A 461 -5.85 -12.85 25.91
N LEU A 462 -6.55 -12.08 26.76
CA LEU A 462 -6.69 -12.36 28.19
C LEU A 462 -7.50 -13.62 28.50
N CYS A 463 -8.52 -13.96 27.70
CA CYS A 463 -9.27 -15.19 27.88
C CYS A 463 -8.37 -16.42 27.68
N TYR A 464 -7.55 -16.44 26.62
CA TYR A 464 -6.53 -17.48 26.42
C TYR A 464 -5.49 -17.48 27.56
N LEU A 465 -4.87 -16.32 27.84
CA LEU A 465 -3.80 -16.19 28.85
C LEU A 465 -4.26 -16.59 30.27
N SER A 466 -5.52 -16.32 30.63
CA SER A 466 -6.06 -16.67 31.95
C SER A 466 -6.44 -18.14 32.08
N ASP A 467 -6.75 -18.86 31.00
CA ASP A 467 -7.05 -20.29 31.08
C ASP A 467 -5.78 -21.17 31.13
N LEU A 468 -4.59 -20.59 30.95
CA LEU A 468 -3.28 -21.24 31.14
C LEU A 468 -3.01 -21.61 32.63
N LYS A 469 -1.75 -21.57 33.05
CA LYS A 469 -1.30 -22.12 34.35
C LYS A 469 -1.80 -21.31 35.55
N MET A 470 -1.77 -21.95 36.71
CA MET A 470 -2.07 -21.32 38.00
C MET A 470 -1.12 -20.14 38.29
N SER A 471 0.14 -20.23 37.85
CA SER A 471 1.13 -19.15 37.88
C SER A 471 0.65 -17.90 37.13
N THR A 472 0.11 -18.09 35.92
CA THR A 472 -0.41 -17.02 35.06
C THR A 472 -1.58 -16.31 35.73
N ARG A 473 -2.55 -17.08 36.25
CA ARG A 473 -3.73 -16.58 36.96
C ARG A 473 -3.35 -15.74 38.18
N ILE A 474 -2.39 -16.20 38.98
CA ILE A 474 -1.88 -15.47 40.16
C ILE A 474 -1.11 -14.20 39.74
N ALA A 475 -0.35 -14.23 38.66
CA ALA A 475 0.35 -13.04 38.15
C ALA A 475 -0.63 -11.96 37.65
N LEU A 476 -1.69 -12.34 36.95
CA LEU A 476 -2.77 -11.44 36.53
C LEU A 476 -3.54 -10.87 37.73
N ALA A 477 -3.84 -11.69 38.74
CA ALA A 477 -4.54 -11.24 39.94
C ALA A 477 -3.75 -10.22 40.79
N LYS A 478 -2.42 -10.32 40.80
CA LYS A 478 -1.52 -9.37 41.49
C LYS A 478 -1.50 -7.97 40.87
N GLN A 479 -2.16 -7.76 39.73
CA GLN A 479 -2.29 -6.46 39.08
C GLN A 479 -3.64 -5.80 39.44
N PRO A 480 -3.73 -4.97 40.49
CA PRO A 480 -5.00 -4.37 40.92
C PRO A 480 -5.63 -3.48 39.84
N LYS A 481 -4.80 -2.86 38.99
CA LYS A 481 -5.26 -2.11 37.81
C LYS A 481 -6.02 -2.99 36.82
N LEU A 482 -5.60 -4.24 36.62
CA LEU A 482 -6.26 -5.18 35.71
C LEU A 482 -7.65 -5.54 36.22
N LEU A 483 -7.76 -5.96 37.49
CA LEU A 483 -9.03 -6.31 38.13
C LEU A 483 -10.02 -5.13 38.07
N MET A 484 -9.59 -3.92 38.47
CA MET A 484 -10.43 -2.72 38.38
C MET A 484 -10.88 -2.38 36.95
N ARG A 485 -10.10 -2.72 35.90
CA ARG A 485 -10.54 -2.50 34.51
C ARG A 485 -11.52 -3.56 34.04
N LEU A 486 -11.30 -4.84 34.36
CA LEU A 486 -12.24 -5.91 34.03
C LEU A 486 -13.61 -5.68 34.69
N ILE A 487 -13.64 -5.28 35.96
CA ILE A 487 -14.88 -5.00 36.71
C ILE A 487 -15.55 -3.71 36.25
N GLY A 488 -14.76 -2.66 35.94
CA GLY A 488 -15.29 -1.44 35.32
C GLY A 488 -15.90 -1.67 33.93
N LEU A 489 -15.38 -2.64 33.16
CA LEU A 489 -15.99 -3.06 31.89
C LEU A 489 -17.31 -3.82 32.12
N LEU A 490 -17.40 -4.67 33.14
CA LEU A 490 -18.68 -5.31 33.53
C LEU A 490 -19.77 -4.26 33.82
N GLY A 491 -19.46 -3.25 34.63
CA GLY A 491 -20.39 -2.16 34.96
C GLY A 491 -20.82 -1.29 33.77
N SER A 492 -20.16 -1.41 32.62
CA SER A 492 -20.51 -0.70 31.37
C SER A 492 -21.42 -1.51 30.43
N GLY A 493 -21.71 -2.78 30.76
CA GLY A 493 -22.26 -3.79 29.84
C GLY A 493 -23.72 -3.66 29.40
N LEU A 494 -24.43 -2.58 29.72
CA LEU A 494 -25.88 -2.43 29.49
C LEU A 494 -26.25 -2.15 28.02
N GLY A 495 -26.03 -3.15 27.14
CA GLY A 495 -26.51 -3.16 25.75
C GLY A 495 -25.79 -4.20 24.88
N GLN A 496 -26.49 -4.71 23.86
CA GLN A 496 -25.99 -5.77 22.95
C GLN A 496 -24.61 -5.47 22.32
N GLN A 497 -24.27 -4.19 22.11
CA GLN A 497 -22.97 -3.78 21.57
C GLN A 497 -21.77 -4.07 22.50
N PHE A 498 -22.01 -4.22 23.81
CA PHE A 498 -20.96 -4.50 24.80
C PHE A 498 -21.01 -5.94 25.35
N GLU A 499 -22.04 -6.72 25.00
CA GLU A 499 -22.27 -8.08 25.50
C GLU A 499 -21.02 -9.00 25.38
N LYS A 500 -20.32 -8.94 24.24
CA LYS A 500 -19.07 -9.70 24.02
C LYS A 500 -17.96 -9.26 24.99
N ILE A 501 -17.76 -7.96 25.15
CA ILE A 501 -16.76 -7.36 26.07
C ILE A 501 -17.08 -7.73 27.53
N THR A 502 -18.36 -7.66 27.93
CA THR A 502 -18.85 -8.02 29.26
C THR A 502 -18.59 -9.51 29.55
N LYS A 503 -18.98 -10.40 28.62
CA LYS A 503 -18.77 -11.86 28.75
C LYS A 503 -17.30 -12.26 28.80
N MET A 504 -16.43 -11.67 27.98
CA MET A 504 -14.99 -11.95 28.02
C MET A 504 -14.34 -11.42 29.30
N SER A 505 -14.80 -10.28 29.83
CA SER A 505 -14.35 -9.76 31.12
C SER A 505 -14.74 -10.68 32.28
N ALA A 506 -15.99 -11.17 32.30
CA ALA A 506 -16.48 -12.11 33.29
C ALA A 506 -15.77 -13.47 33.22
N LEU A 507 -15.54 -14.00 32.01
CA LEU A 507 -14.79 -15.23 31.79
C LEU A 507 -13.34 -15.11 32.25
N THR A 508 -12.68 -13.98 31.95
CA THR A 508 -11.30 -13.70 32.42
C THR A 508 -11.24 -13.67 33.95
N LEU A 509 -12.18 -12.99 34.62
CA LEU A 509 -12.26 -12.94 36.08
C LEU A 509 -12.54 -14.34 36.68
N LYS A 510 -13.44 -15.12 36.09
CA LYS A 510 -13.70 -16.52 36.49
C LYS A 510 -12.44 -17.38 36.36
N ASN A 511 -11.74 -17.29 35.23
CA ASN A 511 -10.49 -18.01 35.01
C ASN A 511 -9.41 -17.64 36.03
N ILE A 512 -9.32 -16.37 36.42
CA ILE A 512 -8.42 -15.94 37.49
C ILE A 512 -8.86 -16.51 38.86
N THR A 513 -10.15 -16.48 39.20
CA THR A 513 -10.71 -16.93 40.50
C THR A 513 -10.45 -18.40 40.81
N LYS A 514 -10.35 -19.26 39.77
CA LYS A 514 -9.96 -20.68 39.84
C LYS A 514 -8.66 -20.94 40.64
N ALA A 515 -7.81 -19.94 40.84
CA ALA A 515 -6.61 -20.03 41.69
C ALA A 515 -6.93 -19.60 43.14
N PRO A 516 -6.83 -20.46 44.16
CA PRO A 516 -7.18 -20.08 45.55
C PRO A 516 -6.44 -18.82 46.05
N VAL A 517 -5.18 -18.62 45.61
CA VAL A 517 -4.34 -17.48 46.00
C VAL A 517 -4.75 -16.16 45.31
N SER A 518 -5.51 -16.18 44.20
CA SER A 518 -6.00 -14.93 43.56
C SER A 518 -7.24 -14.36 44.24
N ARG A 519 -8.05 -15.22 44.85
CA ARG A 519 -9.36 -14.88 45.44
C ARG A 519 -9.28 -13.72 46.43
N GLN A 520 -8.22 -13.66 47.25
CA GLN A 520 -7.94 -12.55 48.18
C GLN A 520 -7.85 -11.17 47.49
N TYR A 521 -7.46 -11.11 46.21
CA TYR A 521 -7.36 -9.86 45.43
C TYR A 521 -8.69 -9.49 44.76
N ILE A 522 -9.65 -10.42 44.68
CA ILE A 522 -10.98 -10.25 44.07
C ILE A 522 -12.04 -9.95 45.15
N LEU A 523 -11.86 -10.49 46.37
CA LEU A 523 -12.73 -10.27 47.53
C LEU A 523 -13.11 -8.80 47.80
N PRO A 524 -12.24 -7.78 47.64
CA PRO A 524 -12.62 -6.38 47.81
C PRO A 524 -13.74 -5.89 46.87
N PHE A 525 -14.00 -6.60 45.77
CA PHE A 525 -14.97 -6.25 44.74
C PHE A 525 -16.24 -7.11 44.75
N GLU A 526 -16.37 -8.05 45.70
CA GLU A 526 -17.51 -8.97 45.86
C GLU A 526 -18.88 -8.27 45.68
N LYS A 527 -19.06 -7.11 46.31
CA LYS A 527 -20.30 -6.30 46.23
C LYS A 527 -20.57 -5.74 44.84
N GLU A 528 -19.54 -5.35 44.10
CA GLU A 528 -19.68 -4.86 42.72
C GLU A 528 -20.05 -6.02 41.79
N LEU A 529 -19.41 -7.18 41.97
CA LEU A 529 -19.72 -8.40 41.23
C LEU A 529 -21.16 -8.89 41.48
N PHE A 530 -21.63 -8.84 42.74
CA PHE A 530 -23.01 -9.17 43.10
C PHE A 530 -24.03 -8.22 42.44
N LEU A 531 -23.76 -6.91 42.45
CA LEU A 531 -24.64 -5.92 41.82
C LEU A 531 -24.74 -6.12 40.30
N VAL A 532 -23.64 -6.45 39.62
CA VAL A 532 -23.69 -6.81 38.19
C VAL A 532 -24.43 -8.14 37.99
N ALA A 533 -24.15 -9.17 38.79
CA ALA A 533 -24.81 -10.49 38.68
C ALA A 533 -26.33 -10.42 38.86
N ALA A 534 -26.82 -9.49 39.66
CA ALA A 534 -28.25 -9.22 39.85
C ALA A 534 -28.87 -8.32 38.75
N SER A 535 -28.05 -7.72 37.88
CA SER A 535 -28.47 -6.75 36.84
C SER A 535 -28.32 -7.25 35.40
N ASP A 536 -27.36 -8.15 35.13
CA ASP A 536 -27.04 -8.66 33.79
C ASP A 536 -27.07 -10.21 33.76
N GLU A 537 -28.21 -10.75 33.30
CA GLU A 537 -28.45 -12.18 33.06
C GLU A 537 -27.37 -12.80 32.13
N SER A 538 -26.79 -12.01 31.22
CA SER A 538 -25.83 -12.50 30.23
C SER A 538 -24.48 -12.91 30.82
N VAL A 539 -24.13 -12.40 32.02
CA VAL A 539 -22.94 -12.80 32.79
C VAL A 539 -23.25 -13.42 34.16
N GLN A 540 -24.50 -13.42 34.60
CA GLN A 540 -24.95 -13.93 35.90
C GLN A 540 -24.33 -15.29 36.28
N GLN A 541 -24.27 -16.25 35.35
CA GLN A 541 -23.65 -17.57 35.63
C GLN A 541 -22.16 -17.46 35.96
N TYR A 542 -21.37 -16.71 35.16
CA TYR A 542 -19.94 -16.54 35.40
C TYR A 542 -19.66 -15.84 36.74
N LEU A 543 -20.49 -14.86 37.11
CA LEU A 543 -20.34 -14.11 38.35
C LEU A 543 -20.83 -14.90 39.58
N GLY A 544 -21.90 -15.69 39.45
CA GLY A 544 -22.35 -16.63 40.48
C GLY A 544 -21.30 -17.68 40.82
N ASP A 545 -20.63 -18.24 39.80
CA ASP A 545 -19.51 -19.16 39.99
C ASP A 545 -18.37 -18.47 40.80
N ILE A 546 -17.99 -17.25 40.42
CA ILE A 546 -16.95 -16.46 41.13
C ILE A 546 -17.34 -16.23 42.61
N LEU A 547 -18.55 -15.77 42.88
CA LEU A 547 -19.02 -15.50 44.24
C LEU A 547 -19.00 -16.76 45.11
N SER A 548 -19.44 -17.90 44.56
CA SER A 548 -19.35 -19.19 45.27
C SER A 548 -17.91 -19.62 45.59
N GLU A 549 -16.95 -19.31 44.71
CA GLU A 549 -15.52 -19.55 44.99
C GLU A 549 -14.95 -18.59 46.06
N LEU A 550 -15.50 -17.37 46.21
CA LEU A 550 -15.13 -16.44 47.29
C LEU A 550 -15.72 -16.84 48.64
N ASP A 551 -16.99 -17.24 48.70
CA ASP A 551 -17.67 -17.69 49.93
C ASP A 551 -16.92 -18.85 50.62
N THR A 552 -16.38 -19.79 49.84
CA THR A 552 -15.57 -20.91 50.38
C THR A 552 -14.29 -20.46 51.10
N LEU A 553 -13.79 -19.26 50.80
CA LEU A 553 -12.59 -18.70 51.43
C LEU A 553 -12.94 -17.96 52.73
N GLY A 554 -14.03 -17.18 52.74
CA GLY A 554 -14.54 -16.55 53.98
C GLY A 554 -14.88 -17.60 55.06
N LEU A 555 -15.41 -18.75 54.66
CA LEU A 555 -15.62 -19.89 55.58
C LEU A 555 -14.30 -20.51 56.08
N GLN A 556 -13.20 -20.45 55.32
CA GLN A 556 -11.89 -20.93 55.76
C GLN A 556 -11.18 -19.93 56.70
N GLU A 557 -11.35 -18.63 56.52
CA GLU A 557 -10.83 -17.61 57.46
C GLU A 557 -11.60 -17.56 58.80
N ILE A 558 -12.80 -18.15 58.86
CA ILE A 558 -13.59 -18.32 60.10
C ILE A 558 -13.28 -19.66 60.81
N LEU A 559 -12.58 -20.58 60.16
CA LEU A 559 -12.27 -21.94 60.66
C LEU A 559 -10.78 -22.17 61.01
N ASN A 560 -9.92 -21.16 60.90
CA ASN A 560 -8.51 -21.19 61.31
C ASN A 560 -8.22 -20.14 62.40
#